data_AF-A0A1H0BB77-F1
#
_entry.id   AF-A0A1H0BB77-F1
#
_cell.length_a   1.000
_cell.length_b   1.000
_cell.length_c   1.000
_cell.angle_alpha   90.00
_cell.angle_beta   90.00
_cell.angle_gamma   90.00
#
_symmetry.space_group_name_H-M   'P 1'
#
loop_
_entity.id
_entity.type
_entity.pdbx_description
1 polymer ?
#
loop_
_entity_poly.entity_id
_entity_poly.type
_entity_poly.pdbx_seq_one_letter_code
_entity_poly.pdbx_strand_id
1 'polypeptide(L)'
;MQILKEQERNVIDTGTANDIGDLNLAYLLLAKRLVTEDIALAMYRLGMSRELADLLGSLSLSQIVKLAGSSLLLCRFRFDDHPMLSALTLEGKNPALQQAHAAILLSGQQLEAVR
;
A
#
# COMPACT_ATOMS: atom_id res chain seq x y z
N MET A 1 -37.92 -11.76 2.70
CA MET A 1 -36.69 -11.89 3.51
C MET A 1 -35.42 -12.15 2.68
N GLN A 2 -35.49 -12.81 1.51
CA GLN A 2 -34.34 -12.95 0.58
C GLN A 2 -33.93 -11.64 -0.12
N ILE A 3 -34.89 -10.83 -0.57
CA ILE A 3 -34.63 -9.57 -1.29
C ILE A 3 -33.88 -8.54 -0.42
N LEU A 4 -34.24 -8.43 0.87
CA LEU A 4 -33.56 -7.55 1.83
C LEU A 4 -32.11 -7.98 2.08
N LYS A 5 -31.84 -9.28 2.20
CA LYS A 5 -30.47 -9.82 2.37
C LYS A 5 -29.60 -9.61 1.11
N GLU A 6 -30.21 -9.59 -0.06
CA GLU A 6 -29.53 -9.38 -1.34
C GLU A 6 -29.23 -7.90 -1.58
N GLN A 7 -30.14 -7.01 -1.17
CA GLN A 7 -29.90 -5.57 -1.12
C GLN A 7 -28.82 -5.19 -0.11
N GLU A 8 -28.84 -5.77 1.09
CA GLU A 8 -27.80 -5.54 2.11
C GLU A 8 -26.42 -6.02 1.63
N ARG A 9 -26.33 -7.19 0.99
CA ARG A 9 -25.07 -7.67 0.40
C ARG A 9 -24.54 -6.77 -0.71
N ASN A 10 -25.40 -6.27 -1.59
CA ASN A 10 -24.99 -5.35 -2.66
C ASN A 10 -24.51 -4.00 -2.11
N VAL A 11 -25.17 -3.47 -1.08
CA VAL A 11 -24.75 -2.21 -0.43
C VAL A 11 -23.42 -2.38 0.29
N ILE A 12 -23.19 -3.50 0.99
CA ILE A 12 -21.91 -3.80 1.66
C ILE A 12 -20.76 -3.95 0.66
N ASP A 13 -21.01 -4.59 -0.49
CA ASP A 13 -20.01 -4.74 -1.56
C ASP A 13 -19.64 -3.39 -2.19
N THR A 14 -20.63 -2.52 -2.43
CA THR A 14 -20.36 -1.15 -2.91
C THR A 14 -19.68 -0.26 -1.87
N GLY A 15 -19.99 -0.43 -0.58
CA GLY A 15 -19.31 0.29 0.51
C GLY A 15 -17.84 -0.10 0.61
N THR A 16 -17.55 -1.41 0.54
CA THR A 16 -16.19 -1.95 0.59
C THR A 16 -15.36 -1.50 -0.62
N ALA A 17 -15.95 -1.52 -1.82
CA ALA A 17 -15.27 -1.03 -3.03
C ALA A 17 -14.94 0.47 -2.95
N ASN A 18 -15.83 1.27 -2.33
CA ASN A 18 -15.56 2.70 -2.10
C ASN A 18 -14.40 2.90 -1.11
N ASP A 19 -14.38 2.17 0.01
CA ASP A 19 -13.30 2.24 1.00
C ASP A 19 -11.94 1.84 0.38
N ILE A 20 -11.93 0.81 -0.47
CA ILE A 20 -10.75 0.42 -1.25
C ILE A 20 -10.32 1.55 -2.17
N GLY A 21 -11.27 2.22 -2.82
CA GLY A 21 -11.00 3.34 -3.69
C GLY A 21 -10.35 4.52 -2.98
N ASP A 22 -10.87 4.87 -1.80
CA ASP A 22 -10.32 5.93 -0.95
C ASP A 22 -8.89 5.59 -0.48
N LEU A 23 -8.65 4.34 -0.08
CA LEU A 23 -7.31 3.90 0.31
C LEU A 23 -6.33 3.93 -0.86
N ASN A 24 -6.75 3.48 -2.04
CA ASN A 24 -5.95 3.55 -3.26
C ASN A 24 -5.60 5.00 -3.62
N LEU A 25 -6.57 5.91 -3.52
CA LEU A 25 -6.36 7.33 -3.79
C LEU A 25 -5.33 7.93 -2.82
N ALA A 26 -5.50 7.69 -1.52
CA ALA A 26 -4.58 8.17 -0.50
C ALA A 26 -3.16 7.65 -0.73
N TYR A 27 -3.02 6.36 -1.05
CA TYR A 27 -1.73 5.75 -1.35
C TYR A 27 -1.05 6.36 -2.59
N LEU A 28 -1.77 6.47 -3.71
CA LEU A 28 -1.22 7.00 -4.96
C LEU A 28 -0.78 8.47 -4.83
N LEU A 29 -1.55 9.29 -4.11
CA LEU A 29 -1.17 10.68 -3.84
C LEU A 29 0.08 10.79 -2.97
N LEU A 30 0.18 9.96 -1.92
CA LEU A 30 1.39 9.87 -1.10
C LEU A 30 2.60 9.43 -1.93
N ALA A 31 2.44 8.38 -2.72
CA ALA A 31 3.51 7.84 -3.55
C ALA A 31 4.01 8.88 -4.55
N LYS A 32 3.11 9.56 -5.26
CA LYS A 32 3.47 10.63 -6.19
C LYS A 32 4.23 11.77 -5.49
N ARG A 33 3.76 12.21 -4.31
CA ARG A 33 4.45 13.25 -3.54
C ARG A 33 5.88 12.84 -3.20
N LEU A 34 6.06 11.63 -2.64
CA LEU A 34 7.39 11.12 -2.27
C LEU A 34 8.32 11.04 -3.47
N VAL A 35 7.84 10.53 -4.61
CA VAL A 35 8.63 10.45 -5.85
C VAL A 35 9.06 11.84 -6.33
N THR A 36 8.17 12.84 -6.21
CA THR A 36 8.45 14.22 -6.64
C THR A 36 9.47 14.91 -5.71
N GLU A 37 9.46 14.57 -4.43
CA GLU A 37 10.38 15.14 -3.42
C GLU A 37 11.76 14.50 -3.46
N ASP A 38 11.83 13.17 -3.42
CA ASP A 38 13.07 12.38 -3.48
C ASP A 38 12.77 10.99 -4.03
N ILE A 39 13.05 10.80 -5.31
CA ILE A 39 12.79 9.54 -6.00
C ILE A 39 13.59 8.37 -5.43
N ALA A 40 14.82 8.58 -4.96
CA ALA A 40 15.66 7.51 -4.43
C ALA A 40 15.09 7.02 -3.09
N LEU A 41 14.69 7.96 -2.23
CA LEU A 41 14.03 7.65 -0.97
C LEU A 41 12.65 7.02 -1.19
N ALA A 42 11.89 7.49 -2.18
CA ALA A 42 10.59 6.93 -2.53
C ALA A 42 10.70 5.47 -2.99
N MET A 43 11.64 5.16 -3.89
CA MET A 43 11.90 3.78 -4.34
C MET A 43 12.19 2.85 -3.17
N TYR A 44 13.03 3.29 -2.22
CA TYR A 44 13.35 2.51 -1.03
C TYR A 44 12.15 2.35 -0.08
N ARG A 45 11.43 3.43 0.21
CA ARG A 45 10.29 3.42 1.16
C ARG A 45 9.09 2.67 0.63
N LEU A 46 8.80 2.81 -0.66
CA LEU A 46 7.63 2.21 -1.28
C LEU A 46 7.92 0.81 -1.83
N GLY A 47 9.19 0.46 -2.01
CA GLY A 47 9.56 -0.79 -2.66
C GLY A 47 9.06 -0.80 -4.10
N MET A 48 9.63 0.04 -4.95
CA MET A 48 9.28 0.06 -6.38
C MET A 48 10.49 0.30 -7.25
N SER A 49 10.43 -0.18 -8.49
CA SER A 49 11.47 0.06 -9.48
C SER A 49 11.51 1.53 -9.90
N ARG A 50 12.60 1.93 -10.55
CA ARG A 50 12.77 3.30 -11.04
C ARG A 50 11.71 3.63 -12.08
N GLU A 51 11.43 2.70 -12.98
CA GLU A 51 10.45 2.85 -14.05
C GLU A 51 9.05 3.09 -13.50
N LEU A 52 8.66 2.38 -12.44
CA LEU A 52 7.38 2.58 -11.77
C LEU A 52 7.32 3.92 -11.04
N ALA A 53 8.42 4.33 -10.39
CA ALA A 53 8.51 5.64 -9.75
C ALA A 53 8.38 6.78 -10.77
N ASP A 54 9.14 6.72 -11.87
CA ASP A 54 9.08 7.73 -12.94
C ASP A 54 7.66 7.81 -13.55
N LEU A 55 7.02 6.66 -13.79
CA LEU A 55 5.64 6.61 -14.26
C LEU A 55 4.69 7.29 -13.26
N LEU A 56 4.74 6.92 -11.98
CA LEU A 56 3.90 7.51 -10.93
C LEU A 56 4.08 9.03 -10.82
N GLY A 57 5.32 9.52 -10.95
CA GLY A 57 5.61 10.95 -10.95
C GLY A 57 4.95 11.70 -12.12
N SER A 58 4.84 11.06 -13.28
CA SER A 58 4.27 11.64 -14.50
C SER A 58 2.73 11.66 -14.55
N LEU A 59 2.05 10.85 -13.74
CA LEU A 59 0.59 10.70 -13.80
C LEU A 59 -0.14 12.02 -13.49
N SER A 60 -1.16 12.37 -14.26
CA SER A 60 -2.06 13.46 -13.91
C SER A 60 -2.96 13.09 -12.72
N LEU A 61 -3.57 14.11 -12.08
CA LEU A 61 -4.55 13.86 -11.02
C LEU A 61 -5.75 13.05 -11.52
N SER A 62 -6.22 13.29 -12.74
CA SER A 62 -7.33 12.53 -13.33
C SER A 62 -6.97 11.06 -13.57
N GLN A 63 -5.72 10.77 -13.94
CA GLN A 63 -5.24 9.38 -14.06
C GLN A 63 -5.13 8.70 -12.69
N ILE A 64 -4.68 9.41 -11.66
CA ILE A 64 -4.63 8.91 -10.28
C ILE A 64 -6.03 8.53 -9.78
N VAL A 65 -7.00 9.44 -9.93
CA VAL A 65 -8.40 9.18 -9.53
C VAL A 65 -8.99 7.99 -10.29
N LYS A 66 -8.68 7.86 -11.59
CA LYS A 66 -9.11 6.72 -12.39
C LYS A 66 -8.54 5.39 -11.88
N LEU A 67 -7.26 5.35 -11.52
CA LEU A 67 -6.63 4.15 -10.95
C LEU A 67 -7.21 3.83 -9.57
N ALA A 68 -7.46 4.85 -8.76
CA ALA A 68 -8.00 4.68 -7.42
C ALA A 68 -9.37 3.99 -7.43
N GLY A 69 -10.22 4.24 -8.44
CA GLY A 69 -11.54 3.60 -8.58
C GLY A 69 -11.54 2.08 -8.79
N SER A 70 -10.39 1.41 -8.75
CA SER A 70 -10.27 -0.04 -8.67
C SER A 70 -10.92 -0.59 -7.39
N SER A 71 -11.70 -1.66 -7.50
CA SER A 71 -12.24 -2.43 -6.37
C SER A 71 -11.21 -3.38 -5.73
N LEU A 72 -9.97 -3.39 -6.25
CA LEU A 72 -8.84 -4.12 -5.69
C LEU A 72 -7.81 -3.14 -5.12
N LEU A 73 -7.20 -3.52 -4.00
CA LEU A 73 -6.09 -2.78 -3.41
C LEU A 73 -4.90 -2.77 -4.37
N LEU A 74 -4.40 -1.57 -4.65
CA LEU A 74 -3.21 -1.36 -5.48
C LEU A 74 -1.92 -1.48 -4.67
N CYS A 75 -2.00 -1.24 -3.35
CA CYS A 75 -0.90 -1.43 -2.42
C CYS A 75 -1.00 -2.80 -1.74
N ARG A 76 0.14 -3.48 -1.61
CA ARG A 76 0.25 -4.74 -0.87
C ARG A 76 0.87 -4.51 0.50
N PHE A 77 0.53 -5.39 1.44
CA PHE A 77 1.27 -5.50 2.68
C PHE A 77 2.70 -5.94 2.39
N ARG A 78 3.66 -5.22 2.98
CA ARG A 78 5.09 -5.60 2.94
C ARG A 78 5.45 -6.63 4.02
N PHE A 79 4.48 -7.26 4.65
CA PHE A 79 4.70 -8.26 5.68
C PHE A 79 3.99 -9.54 5.25
N ASP A 80 4.71 -10.40 4.56
CA ASP A 80 4.15 -11.65 4.04
C ASP A 80 4.28 -12.82 5.03
N ASP A 81 5.07 -12.68 6.11
CA ASP A 81 5.33 -13.76 7.06
C ASP A 81 5.00 -13.36 8.52
N HIS A 82 4.21 -14.21 9.18
CA HIS A 82 3.71 -14.04 10.56
C HIS A 82 4.81 -13.80 11.61
N PRO A 83 5.97 -14.48 11.58
CA PRO A 83 7.08 -14.23 12.50
C PRO A 83 7.62 -12.81 12.38
N MET A 84 7.56 -12.22 11.18
CA MET A 84 8.11 -10.89 10.92
C MET A 84 7.26 -9.81 11.60
N LEU A 85 5.94 -9.92 11.47
CA LEU A 85 5.01 -9.01 12.13
C LEU A 85 5.05 -9.21 13.65
N SER A 86 5.08 -10.46 14.12
CA SER A 86 5.18 -10.79 15.54
C SER A 86 6.44 -10.22 16.19
N ALA A 87 7.58 -10.22 15.48
CA ALA A 87 8.83 -9.68 16.02
C ALA A 87 8.80 -8.15 16.24
N LEU A 88 7.94 -7.43 15.51
CA LEU A 88 7.76 -5.98 15.61
C LEU A 88 6.73 -5.58 16.66
N THR A 89 5.82 -6.49 17.04
CA THR A 89 4.78 -6.24 18.04
C THR A 89 5.13 -6.71 19.45
N LEU A 90 6.30 -7.34 19.65
CA LEU A 90 6.77 -7.75 20.98
C LEU A 90 7.09 -6.52 21.84
N GLU A 91 6.25 -6.27 22.85
CA GLU A 91 6.46 -5.25 23.88
C GLU A 91 7.71 -5.54 24.73
N GLY A 92 8.49 -4.49 25.02
CA GLY A 92 9.63 -4.55 25.95
C GLY A 92 11.01 -4.28 25.36
N LYS A 93 11.15 -4.04 24.04
CA LYS A 93 12.42 -3.60 23.42
C LYS A 93 12.43 -2.09 23.21
N ASN A 94 13.62 -1.48 23.21
CA ASN A 94 13.82 -0.06 22.93
C ASN A 94 13.18 0.30 21.57
N PRO A 95 12.28 1.31 21.50
CA PRO A 95 11.53 1.64 20.28
C PRO A 95 12.44 2.03 19.10
N ALA A 96 13.59 2.65 19.36
CA ALA A 96 14.56 2.98 18.31
C ALA A 96 15.19 1.70 17.70
N LEU A 97 15.43 0.68 18.53
CA LEU A 97 15.96 -0.61 18.08
C LEU A 97 14.91 -1.40 17.29
N GLN A 98 13.65 -1.36 17.71
CA GLN A 98 12.54 -1.97 16.97
C GLN A 98 12.36 -1.32 15.59
N GLN A 99 12.42 0.01 15.51
CA GLN A 99 12.33 0.74 14.24
C GLN A 99 13.50 0.41 13.30
N ALA A 100 14.74 0.32 13.83
CA ALA A 100 15.89 -0.12 13.05
C ALA A 100 15.75 -1.56 12.55
N HIS A 101 15.26 -2.48 13.39
CA HIS A 101 15.01 -3.87 13.02
C HIS A 101 13.94 -3.99 11.92
N ALA A 102 12.85 -3.22 12.02
CA ALA A 102 11.82 -3.15 10.99
C ALA A 102 12.38 -2.65 9.65
N ALA A 103 13.18 -1.59 9.69
CA ALA A 103 13.81 -1.02 8.49
C ALA A 103 14.74 -2.04 7.82
N ILE A 104 15.57 -2.75 8.59
CA ILE A 104 16.48 -3.78 8.06
C ILE A 104 15.70 -4.90 7.38
N LEU A 105 14.67 -5.44 8.04
CA LEU A 105 13.88 -6.53 7.49
C LEU A 105 13.12 -6.12 6.22
N LEU A 106 12.50 -4.94 6.23
CA LEU A 106 11.74 -4.42 5.08
C LEU A 106 12.64 -4.13 3.88
N SER A 107 13.90 -3.74 4.10
CA SER A 107 14.87 -3.48 3.03
C SER A 107 15.45 -4.76 2.43
N GLY A 108 15.43 -5.87 3.17
CA GLY A 108 15.88 -7.18 2.68
C GLY A 108 14.86 -7.91 1.83
N GLN A 109 13.59 -7.49 1.85
CA GLN A 109 12.58 -7.99 0.94
C GLN A 109 12.86 -7.46 -0.46
N GLN A 110 13.56 -8.27 -1.26
CA GLN A 110 13.57 -8.07 -2.70
C GLN A 110 12.11 -7.98 -3.15
N LEU A 111 11.81 -6.95 -3.95
CA LEU A 111 10.55 -6.86 -4.69
C LEU A 111 10.34 -8.24 -5.29
N GLU A 112 9.31 -8.96 -4.85
CA GLU A 112 9.00 -10.30 -5.33
C GLU A 112 9.27 -10.30 -6.82
N ALA A 113 10.28 -11.08 -7.24
CA ALA A 113 10.59 -11.23 -8.64
C ALA A 113 9.30 -11.73 -9.27
N VAL A 114 8.64 -10.85 -10.03
CA VAL A 114 7.44 -11.15 -10.80
C VAL A 114 7.78 -12.41 -11.60
N ARG A 115 7.24 -13.54 -11.17
CA ARG A 115 7.24 -14.80 -11.91
C ARG A 115 5.96 -14.87 -12.72
#